data_AF-A0A962AER6-F1
#
_entry.id   AF-A0A962AER6-F1
#
_cell.length_a   1.000
_cell.length_b   1.000
_cell.length_c   1.000
_cell.angle_alpha   90.00
_cell.angle_beta   90.00
_cell.angle_gamma   90.00
#
_symmetry.space_group_name_H-M   'P 1'
#
loop_
_entity.id
_entity.type
_entity.pdbx_description
1 polymer ?
#
loop_
_entity_poly.entity_id
_entity_poly.type
_entity_poly.pdbx_seq_one_letter_code
_entity_poly.pdbx_strand_id
1 'polypeptide(L)'
;SDPFPGRSAEYPPGVRENGGQYSHGVSWFVDALVMLAEQAQAKGDAKEAARLFARAYKCWVEISPLSKYATPEAAERYGLPPHQQAADIYEGPGYEGRGGWAWYTGSAARMMIGAYALIGLKLEKGEFSLRADAFDPKGELQLKRVVYKGKTYTAESVGAKAPETV
;
A
#
# COMPACT_ATOMS: atom_id res chain seq x y z
N SER A 1 16.03 28.72 4.10
CA SER A 1 16.79 28.13 5.20
C SER A 1 18.27 28.28 4.91
N ASP A 2 19.10 28.27 5.96
CA ASP A 2 20.56 28.23 5.85
C ASP A 2 21.05 27.03 6.68
N PRO A 3 21.70 26.01 6.08
CA PRO A 3 22.06 25.90 4.66
C PRO A 3 20.84 25.75 3.73
N PHE A 4 21.00 26.20 2.48
CA PHE A 4 20.00 26.06 1.43
C PHE A 4 19.90 24.60 0.94
N PRO A 5 18.75 23.93 1.09
CA PRO A 5 18.61 22.50 0.82
C PRO A 5 18.39 22.18 -0.67
N GLY A 6 18.64 23.13 -1.57
CA GLY A 6 18.41 22.97 -3.00
C GLY A 6 16.93 23.01 -3.38
N ARG A 7 16.57 22.32 -4.48
CA ARG A 7 15.24 22.33 -5.10
C ARG A 7 14.09 22.08 -4.13
N SER A 8 14.30 21.30 -3.06
CA SER A 8 13.25 21.06 -2.05
C SER A 8 12.78 22.36 -1.39
N ALA A 9 13.62 23.38 -1.23
CA ALA A 9 13.19 24.68 -0.70
C ALA A 9 12.49 25.59 -1.73
N GLU A 10 12.47 25.22 -3.01
CA GLU A 10 11.77 25.98 -4.05
C GLU A 10 10.25 25.74 -4.04
N TYR A 11 9.80 24.61 -3.48
CA TYR A 11 8.39 24.33 -3.30
C TYR A 11 7.84 24.98 -2.02
N PRO A 12 6.56 25.41 -2.01
CA PRO A 12 5.89 25.81 -0.77
C PRO A 12 5.91 24.69 0.28
N PRO A 13 5.86 25.02 1.58
CA PRO A 13 5.73 24.00 2.63
C PRO A 13 4.52 23.10 2.40
N GLY A 14 4.70 21.78 2.55
CA GLY A 14 3.68 20.75 2.34
C GLY A 14 3.41 20.39 0.87
N VAL A 15 4.24 20.87 -0.06
CA VAL A 15 4.11 20.60 -1.51
C VAL A 15 5.32 19.82 -1.99
N ARG A 16 5.09 18.78 -2.80
CA ARG A 16 6.13 18.00 -3.46
C ARG A 16 7.19 17.50 -2.45
N GLU A 17 8.47 17.66 -2.73
CA GLU A 17 9.56 17.23 -1.86
C GLU A 17 9.67 18.06 -0.56
N ASN A 18 8.99 19.20 -0.45
CA ASN A 18 8.97 20.05 0.74
C ASN A 18 7.87 19.65 1.73
N GLY A 19 7.82 18.37 2.10
CA GLY A 19 6.86 17.86 3.07
C GLY A 19 5.50 17.44 2.50
N GLY A 20 5.36 17.34 1.17
CA GLY A 20 4.25 16.60 0.57
C GLY A 20 4.40 15.10 0.81
N GLN A 21 3.26 14.39 0.86
CA GLN A 21 3.24 12.95 0.99
C GLN A 21 3.61 12.30 -0.35
N TYR A 22 4.75 11.62 -0.45
CA TYR A 22 5.18 10.91 -1.66
C TYR A 22 4.74 9.44 -1.63
N SER A 23 3.81 9.03 -2.50
CA SER A 23 3.15 7.71 -2.46
C SER A 23 4.09 6.56 -2.77
N HIS A 24 5.12 6.78 -3.59
CA HIS A 24 6.21 5.82 -3.74
C HIS A 24 6.93 5.63 -2.39
N GLY A 25 7.26 6.71 -1.70
CA GLY A 25 7.91 6.65 -0.38
C GLY A 25 7.06 5.92 0.66
N VAL A 26 5.76 6.23 0.74
CA VAL A 26 4.85 5.55 1.68
C VAL A 26 4.72 4.06 1.35
N SER A 27 4.81 3.66 0.09
CA SER A 27 4.81 2.23 -0.26
C SER A 27 5.99 1.46 0.35
N TRP A 28 7.16 2.08 0.54
CA TRP A 28 8.27 1.43 1.23
C TRP A 28 7.97 1.22 2.71
N PHE A 29 7.23 2.14 3.32
CA PHE A 29 6.76 1.96 4.69
C PHE A 29 5.74 0.82 4.80
N VAL A 30 4.85 0.66 3.82
CA VAL A 30 3.95 -0.51 3.72
C VAL A 30 4.77 -1.80 3.65
N ASP A 31 5.77 -1.88 2.76
CA ASP A 31 6.64 -3.06 2.65
C ASP A 31 7.34 -3.38 3.97
N ALA A 32 7.91 -2.36 4.64
CA ALA A 32 8.59 -2.54 5.91
C ALA A 32 7.65 -3.10 7.00
N LEU A 33 6.40 -2.62 7.06
CA LEU A 33 5.40 -3.14 7.99
C LEU A 33 5.05 -4.61 7.69
N VAL A 34 4.91 -4.98 6.42
CA VAL A 34 4.69 -6.39 6.03
C VAL A 34 5.89 -7.26 6.42
N MET A 35 7.11 -6.81 6.13
CA MET A 35 8.33 -7.55 6.50
C MET A 35 8.43 -7.75 8.02
N LEU A 36 8.14 -6.74 8.82
CA LEU A 36 8.12 -6.84 10.28
C LEU A 36 7.02 -7.79 10.77
N ALA A 37 5.84 -7.76 10.15
CA ALA A 37 4.75 -8.68 10.47
C ALA A 37 5.16 -10.14 10.23
N GLU A 38 5.84 -10.42 9.10
CA GLU A 38 6.35 -11.75 8.79
C GLU A 38 7.42 -12.21 9.80
N GLN A 39 8.30 -11.31 10.23
CA GLN A 39 9.30 -11.60 11.25
C GLN A 39 8.66 -11.89 12.61
N ALA A 40 7.61 -11.15 13.00
CA ALA A 40 6.86 -11.41 14.22
C ALA A 40 6.17 -12.79 14.16
N GLN A 41 5.54 -13.11 13.02
CA GLN A 41 4.93 -14.41 12.79
C GLN A 41 5.94 -15.56 12.90
N ALA A 42 7.12 -15.42 12.29
CA ALA A 42 8.19 -16.42 12.35
C ALA A 42 8.73 -16.64 13.78
N LYS A 43 8.62 -15.63 14.66
CA LYS A 43 8.95 -15.73 16.09
C LYS A 43 7.82 -16.29 16.95
N GLY A 44 6.65 -16.58 16.36
CA GLY A 44 5.46 -17.03 17.08
C GLY A 44 4.65 -15.91 17.74
N ASP A 45 4.96 -14.63 17.48
CA ASP A 45 4.20 -13.49 18.01
C ASP A 45 3.06 -13.11 17.05
N ALA A 46 1.98 -13.90 17.11
CA ALA A 46 0.82 -13.72 16.25
C ALA A 46 0.10 -12.37 16.49
N LYS A 47 0.16 -11.84 17.73
CA LYS A 47 -0.48 -10.57 18.08
C LYS A 47 0.24 -9.39 17.42
N GLU A 48 1.56 -9.36 17.51
CA GLU A 48 2.35 -8.31 16.87
C GLU A 48 2.31 -8.41 15.34
N ALA A 49 2.35 -9.63 14.79
CA ALA A 49 2.18 -9.87 13.36
C ALA A 49 0.85 -9.28 12.84
N ALA A 50 -0.26 -9.58 13.51
CA ALA A 50 -1.57 -9.06 13.16
C ALA A 50 -1.63 -7.53 13.24
N ARG A 51 -1.05 -6.94 14.29
CA ARG A 51 -1.01 -5.47 14.49
C ARG A 51 -0.24 -4.77 13.38
N LEU A 52 0.94 -5.27 13.03
CA LEU A 52 1.79 -4.71 11.98
C LEU A 52 1.13 -4.86 10.60
N PHE A 53 0.53 -6.01 10.34
CA PHE A 53 -0.20 -6.24 9.09
C PHE A 53 -1.40 -5.29 8.96
N ALA A 54 -2.22 -5.14 10.00
CA ALA A 54 -3.34 -4.20 9.99
C ALA A 54 -2.88 -2.76 9.71
N ARG A 55 -1.73 -2.36 10.25
CA ARG A 55 -1.12 -1.06 9.96
C ARG A 55 -0.65 -0.95 8.51
N ALA A 56 -0.04 -2.00 7.96
CA ALA A 56 0.38 -2.03 6.55
C ALA A 56 -0.83 -1.87 5.62
N TYR A 57 -1.90 -2.64 5.86
CA TYR A 57 -3.14 -2.55 5.11
C TYR A 57 -3.75 -1.15 5.19
N LYS A 58 -3.87 -0.58 6.39
CA LYS A 58 -4.36 0.79 6.56
C LYS A 58 -3.53 1.78 5.76
N CYS A 59 -2.20 1.76 5.87
CA CYS A 59 -1.33 2.66 5.12
C CYS A 59 -1.51 2.51 3.61
N TRP A 60 -1.63 1.28 3.09
CA TRP A 60 -1.85 1.01 1.67
C TRP A 60 -3.20 1.57 1.17
N VAL A 61 -4.27 1.38 1.94
CA VAL A 61 -5.60 1.97 1.65
C VAL A 61 -5.52 3.50 1.69
N GLU A 62 -4.78 4.07 2.64
CA GLU A 62 -4.66 5.52 2.78
C GLU A 62 -3.93 6.21 1.61
N ILE A 63 -3.05 5.51 0.90
CA ILE A 63 -2.40 6.09 -0.29
C ILE A 63 -3.12 5.75 -1.60
N SER A 64 -4.15 4.90 -1.55
CA SER A 64 -5.02 4.62 -2.68
C SER A 64 -6.02 5.78 -2.87
N PRO A 65 -6.17 6.33 -4.08
CA PRO A 65 -7.16 7.37 -4.35
C PRO A 65 -8.59 6.83 -4.46
N LEU A 66 -8.75 5.50 -4.58
CA LEU A 66 -10.05 4.87 -4.77
C LEU A 66 -10.94 5.10 -3.55
N SER A 67 -12.21 5.40 -3.81
CA SER A 67 -13.26 5.62 -2.80
C SER A 67 -13.06 6.83 -1.87
N LYS A 68 -11.98 7.60 -2.02
CA LYS A 68 -11.68 8.79 -1.17
C LYS A 68 -12.39 10.06 -1.61
N TYR A 69 -12.81 10.13 -2.87
CA TYR A 69 -13.30 11.35 -3.49
C TYR A 69 -14.74 11.16 -4.00
N ALA A 70 -15.64 10.80 -3.08
CA ALA A 70 -17.03 10.44 -3.39
C ALA A 70 -17.96 11.64 -3.63
N THR A 71 -17.53 12.87 -3.34
CA THR A 71 -18.30 14.09 -3.62
C THR A 71 -17.59 14.95 -4.67
N PRO A 72 -18.34 15.77 -5.43
CA PRO A 72 -17.74 16.72 -6.37
C PRO A 72 -16.68 17.62 -5.74
N GLU A 73 -16.93 18.11 -4.52
CA GLU A 73 -16.02 19.00 -3.80
C GLU A 73 -14.72 18.28 -3.39
N ALA A 74 -14.82 17.02 -2.99
CA ALA A 74 -13.64 16.20 -2.66
C ALA A 74 -12.82 15.88 -3.92
N ALA A 75 -13.49 15.57 -5.04
CA ALA A 75 -12.85 15.33 -6.32
C ALA A 75 -12.16 16.59 -6.86
N GLU A 76 -12.81 17.75 -6.76
CA GLU A 76 -12.26 19.04 -7.15
C GLU A 76 -11.02 19.40 -6.33
N ARG A 77 -11.07 19.17 -5.00
CA ARG A 77 -9.90 19.34 -4.12
C ARG A 77 -8.73 18.45 -4.54
N TYR A 78 -8.98 17.17 -4.80
CA TYR A 78 -7.96 16.24 -5.26
C TYR A 78 -7.37 16.65 -6.61
N GLY A 79 -8.22 17.10 -7.55
CA GLY A 79 -7.81 17.69 -8.82
C GLY A 79 -7.15 16.72 -9.81
N LEU A 80 -7.16 15.40 -9.53
CA LEU A 80 -6.62 14.35 -10.40
C LEU A 80 -7.67 13.26 -10.66
N PRO A 81 -7.51 12.42 -11.70
CA PRO A 81 -8.40 11.30 -11.94
C PRO A 81 -8.30 10.24 -10.79
N PRO A 82 -9.39 9.92 -10.08
CA PRO A 82 -9.35 9.06 -8.90
C PRO A 82 -9.09 7.57 -9.18
N HIS A 83 -9.13 7.17 -10.45
CA HIS A 83 -8.76 5.81 -10.90
C HIS A 83 -7.25 5.67 -11.14
N GLN A 84 -6.45 6.70 -10.88
CA GLN A 84 -5.01 6.70 -11.13
C GLN A 84 -4.23 7.04 -9.87
N GLN A 85 -3.18 6.25 -9.63
CA GLN A 85 -2.32 6.46 -8.49
C GLN A 85 -1.54 7.78 -8.61
N ALA A 86 -1.71 8.67 -7.65
CA ALA A 86 -0.89 9.86 -7.53
C ALA A 86 0.55 9.52 -7.10
N ALA A 87 1.50 10.31 -7.61
CA ALA A 87 2.87 10.35 -7.14
C ALA A 87 2.95 10.95 -5.74
N ASP A 88 2.18 12.01 -5.50
CA ASP A 88 2.18 12.77 -4.26
C ASP A 88 0.84 13.45 -3.98
N ILE A 89 0.56 13.62 -2.68
CA ILE A 89 -0.55 14.40 -2.14
C ILE A 89 0.04 15.56 -1.33
N TYR A 90 -0.49 16.76 -1.53
CA TYR A 90 -0.04 17.95 -0.84
C TYR A 90 -0.78 18.13 0.49
N GLU A 91 -0.08 18.67 1.48
CA GLU A 91 -0.58 18.94 2.83
C GLU A 91 -0.31 20.40 3.27
N GLY A 92 0.22 21.21 2.36
CA GLY A 92 0.56 22.61 2.62
C GLY A 92 -0.65 23.54 2.65
N PRO A 93 -0.55 24.71 3.30
CA PRO A 93 -1.62 25.71 3.33
C PRO A 93 -2.15 26.05 1.93
N GLY A 94 -3.42 25.76 1.68
CA GLY A 94 -4.10 26.01 0.40
C GLY A 94 -3.96 24.90 -0.63
N TYR A 95 -3.27 23.81 -0.30
CA TYR A 95 -3.06 22.65 -1.16
C TYR A 95 -3.50 21.33 -0.50
N GLU A 96 -4.11 21.37 0.68
CA GLU A 96 -4.42 20.18 1.47
C GLU A 96 -5.29 19.20 0.68
N GLY A 97 -4.81 17.96 0.57
CA GLY A 97 -5.49 16.88 -0.14
C GLY A 97 -5.42 16.97 -1.66
N ARG A 98 -4.72 17.95 -2.22
CA ARG A 98 -4.52 18.07 -3.66
C ARG A 98 -3.49 17.08 -4.16
N GLY A 99 -3.81 16.37 -5.23
CA GLY A 99 -2.85 15.52 -5.93
C GLY A 99 -1.90 16.35 -6.79
N GLY A 100 -0.62 15.97 -6.82
CA GLY A 100 0.38 16.66 -7.64
C GLY A 100 0.52 16.12 -9.06
N TRP A 101 0.93 14.86 -9.19
CA TRP A 101 1.19 14.20 -10.48
C TRP A 101 0.57 12.80 -10.51
N ALA A 102 -0.01 12.38 -11.63
CA ALA A 102 -0.55 11.03 -11.85
C ALA A 102 -0.10 10.46 -13.21
N TRP A 103 -0.67 9.34 -13.65
CA TRP A 103 -0.30 8.55 -14.82
C TRP A 103 1.08 7.90 -14.72
N TYR A 104 2.13 8.65 -15.04
CA TYR A 104 3.48 8.11 -15.23
C TYR A 104 4.30 8.29 -13.97
N THR A 105 4.13 7.38 -13.03
CA THR A 105 4.86 7.37 -11.76
C THR A 105 5.13 5.95 -11.28
N GLY A 106 6.28 5.76 -10.63
CA GLY A 106 6.61 4.51 -9.94
C GLY A 106 5.61 4.15 -8.85
N SER A 107 4.85 5.11 -8.31
CA SER A 107 3.81 4.85 -7.31
C SER A 107 2.79 3.80 -7.75
N ALA A 108 2.44 3.74 -9.03
CA ALA A 108 1.51 2.73 -9.55
C ALA A 108 2.09 1.30 -9.44
N ALA A 109 3.33 1.09 -9.87
CA ALA A 109 4.00 -0.21 -9.76
C ALA A 109 4.16 -0.62 -8.29
N ARG A 110 4.49 0.35 -7.43
CA ARG A 110 4.64 0.12 -6.00
C ARG A 110 3.33 -0.21 -5.30
N MET A 111 2.23 0.43 -5.69
CA MET A 111 0.88 0.10 -5.21
C MET A 111 0.53 -1.37 -5.49
N MET A 112 0.84 -1.84 -6.70
CA MET A 112 0.62 -3.23 -7.11
C MET A 112 1.51 -4.21 -6.33
N ILE A 113 2.80 -3.91 -6.18
CA ILE A 113 3.73 -4.77 -5.40
C ILE A 113 3.30 -4.83 -3.93
N GLY A 114 2.91 -3.70 -3.33
CA GLY A 114 2.39 -3.66 -1.97
C GLY A 114 1.11 -4.49 -1.80
N ALA A 115 0.20 -4.44 -2.78
CA ALA A 115 -0.98 -5.28 -2.78
C ALA A 115 -0.62 -6.78 -2.79
N TYR A 116 0.32 -7.18 -3.65
CA TYR A 116 0.82 -8.55 -3.72
C TYR A 116 1.42 -9.02 -2.38
N ALA A 117 2.25 -8.18 -1.76
CA ALA A 117 2.85 -8.48 -0.46
C ALA A 117 1.80 -8.65 0.65
N LEU A 118 0.77 -7.79 0.67
CA LEU A 118 -0.33 -7.87 1.63
C LEU A 118 -1.10 -9.19 1.50
N ILE A 119 -1.42 -9.62 0.29
CA ILE A 119 -2.12 -10.91 0.05
C ILE A 119 -1.18 -12.12 0.04
N GLY A 120 0.09 -11.95 0.41
CA GLY A 120 1.04 -13.05 0.61
C GLY A 120 1.60 -13.65 -0.69
N LEU A 121 1.54 -12.94 -1.81
CA LEU A 121 2.22 -13.32 -3.06
C LEU A 121 3.68 -12.86 -3.00
N LYS A 122 4.61 -13.77 -3.30
CA LYS A 122 6.03 -13.47 -3.40
C LYS A 122 6.57 -13.88 -4.76
N LEU A 123 7.44 -13.05 -5.31
CA LEU A 123 8.21 -13.34 -6.51
C LEU A 123 9.67 -13.05 -6.21
N GLU A 124 10.47 -14.09 -6.01
CA GLU A 124 11.89 -13.98 -5.68
C GLU A 124 12.70 -14.70 -6.77
N LYS A 125 13.61 -14.00 -7.43
CA LYS A 125 14.47 -14.57 -8.49
C LYS A 125 13.68 -15.27 -9.62
N GLY A 126 12.46 -14.79 -9.91
CA GLY A 126 11.57 -15.38 -10.92
C GLY A 126 10.75 -16.58 -10.43
N GLU A 127 10.92 -16.97 -9.17
CA GLU A 127 10.15 -18.04 -8.53
C GLU A 127 8.97 -17.46 -7.75
N PHE A 128 7.79 -18.00 -8.03
CA PHE A 128 6.57 -17.63 -7.36
C PHE A 128 6.36 -18.50 -6.13
N SER A 129 6.05 -17.87 -4.99
CA SER A 129 5.62 -18.55 -3.78
C SER A 129 4.45 -17.84 -3.13
N LEU A 130 3.70 -18.60 -2.34
CA LEU A 130 2.61 -18.11 -1.50
C LEU A 130 3.04 -18.21 -0.04
N ARG A 131 2.78 -17.17 0.74
CA ARG A 131 2.89 -17.25 2.20
C ARG A 131 1.88 -18.26 2.72
N ALA A 132 2.22 -18.97 3.79
CA ALA A 132 1.39 -20.06 4.32
C ALA A 132 -0.03 -19.60 4.72
N ASP A 133 -0.16 -18.35 5.14
CA ASP A 133 -1.40 -17.67 5.53
C ASP A 133 -2.02 -16.83 4.40
N ALA A 134 -1.58 -16.98 3.14
CA ALA A 134 -2.03 -16.13 2.03
C ALA A 134 -3.56 -16.16 1.81
N PHE A 135 -4.19 -17.30 2.11
CA PHE A 135 -5.64 -17.48 2.02
C PHE A 135 -6.39 -17.20 3.32
N ASP A 136 -5.68 -16.98 4.44
CA ASP A 136 -6.32 -16.60 5.69
C ASP A 136 -6.86 -15.17 5.58
N PRO A 137 -8.03 -14.85 6.15
CA PRO A 137 -8.56 -13.49 6.15
C PRO A 137 -7.56 -12.48 6.73
N LYS A 138 -7.52 -11.30 6.14
CA LYS A 138 -6.65 -10.18 6.49
C LYS A 138 -7.49 -8.92 6.66
N GLY A 139 -8.19 -8.84 7.80
CA GLY A 139 -9.25 -7.85 7.98
C GLY A 139 -10.41 -8.16 7.02
N GLU A 140 -10.80 -7.19 6.20
CA GLU A 140 -11.85 -7.36 5.17
C GLU A 140 -11.35 -8.03 3.89
N LEU A 141 -10.03 -8.18 3.73
CA LEU A 141 -9.45 -8.82 2.55
C LEU A 141 -9.40 -10.33 2.73
N GLN A 142 -9.87 -11.06 1.71
CA GLN A 142 -9.58 -12.48 1.60
C GLN A 142 -9.26 -12.89 0.16
N LEU A 143 -8.07 -13.45 0.00
CA LEU A 143 -7.66 -14.07 -1.25
C LEU A 143 -8.51 -15.32 -1.50
N LYS A 144 -9.14 -15.41 -2.67
CA LYS A 144 -10.00 -16.56 -3.02
C LYS A 144 -9.27 -17.56 -3.91
N ARG A 145 -8.51 -17.07 -4.88
CA ARG A 145 -7.85 -17.90 -5.89
C ARG A 145 -6.66 -17.18 -6.50
N VAL A 146 -5.60 -17.93 -6.78
CA VAL A 146 -4.46 -17.48 -7.59
C VAL A 146 -4.29 -18.43 -8.75
N VAL A 147 -4.08 -17.89 -9.95
CA VAL A 147 -3.71 -18.66 -11.13
C VAL A 147 -2.36 -18.16 -11.62
N TYR A 148 -1.35 -19.03 -11.62
CA TYR A 148 -0.01 -18.70 -12.04
C TYR A 148 0.55 -19.80 -12.93
N LYS A 149 0.94 -19.45 -14.17
CA LYS A 149 1.48 -20.37 -15.19
C LYS A 149 0.63 -21.65 -15.36
N GLY A 150 -0.71 -21.49 -15.38
CA GLY A 150 -1.66 -22.60 -15.53
C GLY A 150 -1.92 -23.43 -14.26
N LYS A 151 -1.20 -23.18 -13.16
CA LYS A 151 -1.46 -23.79 -11.86
C LYS A 151 -2.42 -22.93 -11.04
N THR A 152 -3.41 -23.56 -10.44
CA THR A 152 -4.41 -22.92 -9.57
C THR A 152 -4.11 -23.20 -8.11
N TYR A 153 -4.23 -22.17 -7.28
CA TYR A 153 -4.08 -22.23 -5.83
C TYR A 153 -5.36 -21.69 -5.17
N THR A 154 -5.88 -22.45 -4.21
CA THR A 154 -7.02 -22.14 -3.34
C THR A 154 -6.67 -22.43 -1.88
N ALA A 155 -7.52 -22.01 -0.92
CA ALA A 155 -7.35 -22.31 0.49
C ALA A 155 -7.16 -23.82 0.78
N GLU A 156 -7.93 -24.67 0.10
CA GLU A 156 -7.88 -26.14 0.21
C GLU A 156 -6.52 -26.70 -0.26
N SER A 157 -5.94 -26.10 -1.31
CA SER A 157 -4.67 -26.57 -1.88
C SER A 157 -3.44 -26.18 -1.06
N VAL A 158 -3.56 -25.22 -0.14
CA VAL A 158 -2.45 -24.68 0.68
C VAL A 158 -2.60 -25.09 2.16
N GLY A 159 -3.65 -25.82 2.53
CA GLY A 159 -3.89 -26.25 3.92
C GLY A 159 -4.22 -25.09 4.86
N ALA A 160 -4.81 -24.01 4.33
CA ALA A 160 -5.17 -22.83 5.12
C ALA A 160 -6.26 -23.17 6.16
N LYS A 161 -6.18 -22.57 7.35
CA LYS A 161 -7.17 -22.80 8.41
C LYS A 161 -8.48 -22.11 8.01
N ALA A 162 -9.60 -22.83 8.16
CA ALA A 162 -10.92 -22.24 7.96
C ALA A 162 -11.10 -21.03 8.90
N PRO A 163 -11.77 -19.95 8.46
CA PRO A 163 -12.02 -18.81 9.34
C PRO A 163 -12.90 -19.25 10.51
N GLU A 164 -12.45 -18.99 11.74
CA GLU A 164 -13.32 -19.06 12.92
C GLU A 164 -14.35 -17.91 12.80
N THR A 165 -15.63 -18.28 12.76
CA THR A 165 -16.76 -17.35 12.77
C THR A 165 -16.75 -16.55 14.08
N VAL A 166 -16.69 -15.21 13.97
CA VAL A 166 -17.03 -14.27 15.04
C VAL A 166 -18.51 -13.95 14.97
#